data_AF-A0A2H3DSY8-F1
#
_entry.id   AF-A0A2H3DSY8-F1
#
_cell.length_a   1.000
_cell.length_b   1.000
_cell.length_c   1.000
_cell.angle_alpha   90.00
_cell.angle_beta   90.00
_cell.angle_gamma   90.00
#
_symmetry.space_group_name_H-M   'P 1'
#
loop_
_entity.id
_entity.type
_entity.pdbx_description
1 polymer ?
#
loop_
_entity_poly.entity_id
_entity_poly.type
_entity_poly.pdbx_seq_one_letter_code
_entity_poly.pdbx_strand_id
1 'polypeptide(L)' 'SGLPMFLWPHAVLYIIWNKNWNPSSALHGVTPYQARYGKPPDDVLGNSKWQMD' A
#
# COMPACT_ATOMS: atom_id res chain seq x y z
N SER A 1 -2.18 25.70 6.78
CA SER A 1 -1.00 25.28 7.56
C SER A 1 -0.40 24.05 6.90
N GLY A 2 0.89 24.09 6.54
CA GLY A 2 1.60 22.96 5.91
C GLY A 2 2.13 21.97 6.94
N LEU A 3 2.43 20.75 6.51
CA LEU A 3 3.06 19.72 7.36
C LEU A 3 4.47 20.19 7.78
N PRO A 4 4.83 20.14 9.07
CA PRO A 4 6.19 20.46 9.52
C PRO A 4 7.27 19.69 8.74
N MET A 5 8.39 20.35 8.40
CA MET A 5 9.45 19.76 7.55
C MET A 5 9.94 18.40 8.06
N PHE A 6 10.06 18.22 9.38
CA PHE A 6 10.51 16.96 9.98
C PHE A 6 9.51 15.80 9.83
N LEU A 7 8.23 16.08 9.56
CA LEU A 7 7.20 15.06 9.36
C LEU A 7 7.04 14.65 7.89
N TRP A 8 7.60 15.40 6.94
CA TRP A 8 7.50 15.08 5.52
C TRP A 8 8.03 13.69 5.15
N PRO A 9 9.19 13.24 5.67
CA PRO A 9 9.67 11.89 5.39
C PRO A 9 8.65 10.82 5.82
N HIS A 10 8.03 10.99 6.99
CA HIS A 10 7.00 10.08 7.49
C HIS A 10 5.75 10.09 6.62
N ALA A 11 5.28 11.27 6.20
CA ALA A 11 4.13 11.39 5.32
C ALA A 11 4.39 10.73 3.95
N VAL A 12 5.59 10.92 3.38
CA VAL A 12 5.97 10.29 2.11
C VAL A 12 6.01 8.77 2.25
N LEU A 13 6.65 8.24 3.30
CA LEU A 13 6.69 6.79 3.55
C LEU A 13 5.29 6.22 3.73
N TYR A 14 4.42 6.91 4.47
CA TYR A 14 3.03 6.51 4.66
C TYR A 14 2.29 6.45 3.33
N ILE A 15 2.42 7.47 2.47
CA ILE A 15 1.77 7.49 1.15
C ILE A 15 2.29 6.36 0.26
N ILE A 16 3.60 6.11 0.25
CA ILE A 16 4.21 5.03 -0.55
C ILE A 16 3.71 3.67 -0.07
N TRP A 17 3.69 3.44 1.25
CA TRP A 17 3.15 2.22 1.82
C TRP A 17 1.69 2.04 1.39
N ASN A 18 0.87 3.06 1.62
CA ASN A 18 -0.57 3.01 1.36
C ASN A 18 -0.88 2.76 -0.13
N LYS A 19 -0.14 3.40 -1.05
CA LYS A 19 -0.30 3.16 -2.49
C LYS A 19 0.07 1.74 -2.92
N ASN A 20 1.16 1.19 -2.40
CA ASN A 20 1.60 -0.16 -2.78
C ASN A 20 0.70 -1.26 -2.21
N TRP A 21 -0.07 -0.94 -1.17
CA TRP A 21 -0.88 -1.88 -0.41
C TRP A 21 -2.37 -1.85 -0.74
N ASN A 22 -2.83 -0.88 -1.51
CA ASN A 22 -4.24 -0.82 -1.92
C ASN A 22 -4.41 -1.13 -3.41
N PRO A 23 -5.52 -1.82 -3.76
CA PRO A 23 -5.96 -2.00 -5.13
C PRO A 23 -5.99 -0.69 -5.90
N SER A 24 -5.54 -0.73 -7.15
CA SER A 24 -5.65 0.38 -8.07
C SER A 24 -6.51 -0.02 -9.26
N SER A 25 -7.44 0.85 -9.67
CA SER A 25 -8.22 0.65 -10.89
C SER A 25 -7.32 0.58 -12.13
N ALA A 26 -6.20 1.30 -12.13
CA ALA A 26 -5.19 1.26 -13.18
C ALA A 26 -4.47 -0.09 -13.29
N LEU A 27 -4.57 -0.94 -12.26
CA LEU A 27 -4.01 -2.29 -12.22
C LEU A 27 -5.14 -3.34 -12.12
N HIS A 28 -6.31 -3.07 -12.70
CA HIS A 28 -7.43 -4.01 -12.71
C HIS A 28 -7.84 -4.53 -11.32
N GLY A 29 -7.70 -3.71 -10.28
CA GLY A 29 -8.06 -4.09 -8.91
C GLY A 29 -6.97 -4.84 -8.14
N VAL A 30 -5.77 -5.06 -8.71
CA VAL A 30 -4.62 -5.57 -7.94
C VAL A 30 -3.80 -4.42 -7.35
N THR A 31 -3.04 -4.72 -6.31
CA THR A 31 -2.11 -3.76 -5.71
C THR A 31 -0.84 -3.63 -6.55
N PRO A 32 -0.13 -2.49 -6.51
CA PRO A 32 1.18 -2.36 -7.17
C PRO A 32 2.20 -3.40 -6.67
N TYR A 33 2.14 -3.78 -5.39
CA TYR A 33 2.97 -4.84 -4.84
C TYR A 33 2.67 -6.19 -5.51
N GLN A 34 1.39 -6.55 -5.65
CA GLN A 34 0.94 -7.76 -6.35
C GLN A 34 1.40 -7.78 -7.80
N ALA A 35 1.21 -6.67 -8.52
CA ALA A 35 1.62 -6.57 -9.91
C ALA A 35 3.13 -6.77 -10.11
N ARG A 36 3.96 -6.33 -9.14
CA ARG A 36 5.42 -6.45 -9.20
C ARG A 36 5.94 -7.83 -8.79
N TYR A 37 5.37 -8.41 -7.73
CA TYR A 37 5.93 -9.61 -7.09
C TYR A 37 5.10 -10.88 -7.32
N GLY A 38 3.94 -10.78 -7.97
CA GLY A 38 3.06 -11.91 -8.24
C GLY A 38 2.36 -12.49 -7.02
N LYS A 39 2.44 -11.82 -5.86
CA LYS A 39 1.79 -12.24 -4.61
C LYS A 39 1.16 -11.06 -3.85
N PRO A 40 0.07 -11.27 -3.08
CA PRO A 40 -0.48 -10.25 -2.18
C PRO A 40 0.58 -9.71 -1.19
N PRO A 41 0.49 -8.43 -0.80
CA PRO A 41 1.24 -7.96 0.36
C PRO A 41 0.77 -8.73 1.60
N ASP A 42 1.71 -9.20 2.40
CA ASP A 42 1.45 -9.90 3.67
C ASP A 42 0.89 -8.88 4.66
N ASP A 43 -0.32 -9.05 5.20
CA ASP A 43 -0.88 -8.05 6.12
C ASP A 43 -0.02 -7.88 7.38
N VAL A 44 -0.03 -6.69 7.98
CA VAL A 44 0.74 -6.36 9.19
C VAL A 44 0.34 -7.24 10.39
N LEU A 45 -0.79 -7.95 10.26
CA LEU A 45 -1.33 -8.92 11.23
C LEU A 45 -1.14 -10.39 10.81
N GLY A 46 -0.43 -10.68 9.72
CA GLY A 46 -0.21 -12.05 9.21
C GLY A 46 -1.44 -12.70 8.55
N ASN A 47 -2.56 -11.98 8.46
CA ASN A 47 -3.80 -12.48 7.88
C ASN A 47 -4.01 -11.87 6.49
N SER A 48 -4.09 -12.68 5.45
CA SER A 48 -4.31 -12.17 4.09
C SER A 48 -5.70 -11.53 4.00
N LYS A 49 -5.79 -10.21 4.23
CA LYS A 49 -6.98 -9.36 4.00
C LYS A 49 -7.66 -9.61 2.64
N TRP A 50 -6.92 -10.14 1.68
CA TRP A 50 -7.32 -10.37 0.29
C TRP A 50 -7.82 -11.80 0.02
N GLN A 51 -7.93 -12.65 1.06
CA GLN A 51 -8.73 -13.88 1.05
C GLN A 51 -10.10 -13.57 1.68
N MET A 52 -10.91 -12.78 1.00
CA MET A 52 -12.35 -12.78 1.19
C MET A 52 -12.94 -12.92 -0.22
N ASP A 53 -13.40 -14.14 -0.47
CA ASP A 53 -14.43 -14.58 -1.39
C ASP A 53 -15.32 -13.47 -1.99
#